data_AF-A0A317JCG8-F1
#
_entry.id   AF-A0A317JCG8-F1
#
_cell.length_a   1.000
_cell.length_b   1.000
_cell.length_c   1.000
_cell.angle_alpha   90.00
_cell.angle_beta   90.00
_cell.angle_gamma   90.00
#
_symmetry.space_group_name_H-M   'P 1'
#
loop_
_entity.id
_entity.type
_entity.pdbx_description
1 polymer ?
#
loop_
_entity_poly.entity_id
_entity_poly.type
_entity_poly.pdbx_seq_one_letter_code
_entity_poly.pdbx_strand_id
1 'polypeptide(L)' 'MDFQRLQSRLIANLRDRIQRGDVTERALARMTGISQPHLHHVLKGKRLLSMEKTDQILHHLRLDLRDLLD' A
#
# COMPACT_ATOMS: atom_id res chain seq x y z
N MET A 1 -4.53 15.95 -9.90
CA MET A 1 -4.17 14.79 -9.06
C MET A 1 -2.83 14.29 -9.57
N ASP A 2 -1.86 14.08 -8.69
CA ASP A 2 -0.51 13.64 -9.06
C ASP A 2 -0.21 12.23 -8.50
N PHE A 3 0.92 11.66 -8.92
CA PHE A 3 1.35 10.32 -8.49
C PHE A 3 1.58 10.22 -6.98
N GLN A 4 2.07 11.29 -6.35
CA GLN A 4 2.30 11.32 -4.91
C GLN A 4 0.97 11.22 -4.13
N ARG A 5 -0.08 11.86 -4.64
CA ARG A 5 -1.41 11.80 -4.06
C ARG A 5 -2.07 10.43 -4.24
N LEU A 6 -1.91 9.80 -5.41
CA LEU A 6 -2.33 8.41 -5.63
C LEU A 6 -1.62 7.45 -4.66
N GLN A 7 -0.31 7.58 -4.51
CA GLN A 7 0.47 6.76 -3.59
C GLN A 7 0.05 6.99 -2.12
N SER A 8 -0.22 8.24 -1.74
CA SER A 8 -0.72 8.57 -0.39
C SER A 8 -2.09 7.94 -0.13
N ARG A 9 -3.00 7.97 -1.11
CA ARG A 9 -4.31 7.29 -1.02
C ARG A 9 -4.20 5.78 -0.98
N LEU A 10 -3.27 5.19 -1.73
CA LEU A 10 -2.98 3.76 -1.61
C LEU A 10 -2.54 3.42 -0.17
N ILE A 11 -1.60 4.18 0.40
CA ILE A 11 -1.12 3.96 1.78
C ILE A 11 -2.28 4.10 2.78
N ALA A 12 -3.18 5.07 2.60
CA ALA A 12 -4.39 5.20 3.43
C ALA A 12 -5.29 3.96 3.30
N ASN A 13 -5.59 3.51 2.08
CA ASN A 13 -6.38 2.30 1.84
C ASN A 13 -5.78 1.05 2.52
N LEU A 14 -4.45 0.91 2.47
CA LEU A 14 -3.74 -0.18 3.16
C LEU A 14 -3.90 -0.10 4.67
N ARG A 15 -3.77 1.10 5.27
CA ARG A 15 -3.98 1.31 6.71
C ARG A 15 -5.39 0.95 7.12
N ASP A 16 -6.39 1.38 6.35
CA ASP A 16 -7.80 1.11 6.65
C ASP A 16 -8.12 -0.39 6.59
N ARG A 17 -7.55 -1.13 5.63
CA ARG A 17 -7.68 -2.59 5.57
C ARG A 17 -7.04 -3.27 6.78
N ILE A 18 -5.86 -2.81 7.20
CA ILE A 18 -5.19 -3.34 8.41
C ILE A 18 -6.00 -3.04 9.66
N GLN A 19 -6.52 -1.82 9.80
CA GLN A 19 -7.31 -1.39 10.95
C GLN A 19 -8.62 -2.17 11.06
N ARG A 20 -9.25 -2.49 9.93
CA ARG A 20 -10.46 -3.34 9.87
C ARG A 20 -10.17 -4.83 10.05
N GLY A 21 -8.90 -5.25 10.03
CA GLY A 21 -8.50 -6.64 10.16
C GLY A 21 -8.63 -7.47 8.87
N ASP A 22 -8.92 -6.83 7.73
CA ASP A 22 -9.03 -7.49 6.41
C ASP A 22 -7.72 -8.18 6.01
N VAL A 23 -6.59 -7.59 6.42
CA VAL A 23 -5.25 -8.09 6.14
C VAL A 23 -4.29 -7.65 7.24
N THR A 24 -3.29 -8.48 7.55
CA THR A 24 -2.20 -8.06 8.45
C THR A 24 -1.05 -7.45 7.66
N GLU A 25 -0.29 -6.56 8.28
CA GLU A 25 0.94 -6.03 7.68
C GLU A 25 1.91 -7.14 7.25
N ARG A 26 2.04 -8.20 8.06
CA ARG A 26 2.87 -9.37 7.73
C ARG A 26 2.35 -10.15 6.52
N ALA A 27 1.03 -10.23 6.34
CA ALA A 27 0.45 -10.85 5.15
C ALA A 27 0.72 -9.99 3.92
N LEU A 28 0.51 -8.67 3.99
CA LEU A 28 0.85 -7.74 2.92
C LEU A 28 2.32 -7.84 2.52
N ALA A 29 3.24 -7.81 3.49
CA ALA A 29 4.69 -7.95 3.25
C ALA A 29 5.03 -9.22 2.45
N ARG A 30 4.42 -10.35 2.83
CA ARG A 30 4.59 -11.63 2.13
C ARG A 30 4.00 -11.62 0.73
N MET A 31 2.81 -11.06 0.56
CA MET A 31 2.13 -10.98 -0.75
C MET A 31 2.88 -10.07 -1.73
N THR A 32 3.43 -8.96 -1.25
CA THR A 32 4.04 -7.94 -2.12
C THR A 32 5.55 -8.13 -2.29
N GLY A 33 6.15 -9.10 -1.60
CA GLY A 33 7.61 -9.29 -1.54
C GLY A 33 8.35 -8.08 -0.96
N ILE A 34 7.67 -7.24 -0.18
CA ILE A 34 8.28 -6.10 0.55
C ILE A 34 8.64 -6.61 1.94
N SER A 35 9.84 -6.31 2.42
CA SER A 35 10.19 -6.72 3.80
C SER A 35 9.24 -6.05 4.80
N GLN A 36 8.79 -6.80 5.81
CA GLN A 36 7.87 -6.27 6.82
C GLN A 36 8.40 -4.96 7.47
N PRO A 37 9.69 -4.82 7.85
CA PRO A 37 10.19 -3.56 8.39
C PRO A 37 10.11 -2.37 7.41
N HIS A 38 10.28 -2.62 6.10
CA HIS A 38 10.12 -1.58 5.10
C HIS A 38 8.66 -1.17 4.96
N LEU A 39 7.75 -2.14 4.89
CA LEU A 39 6.32 -1.90 4.82
C LEU A 39 5.80 -1.14 6.05
N HIS A 40 6.25 -1.50 7.26
CA HIS A 40 5.96 -0.76 8.50
C HIS A 40 6.33 0.72 8.39
N HIS A 41 7.53 1.02 7.88
CA HIS A 41 7.98 2.40 7.70
C HIS A 41 7.19 3.16 6.66
N VAL A 42 6.79 2.50 5.56
CA VAL A 42 5.87 3.07 4.55
C VAL A 42 4.53 3.39 5.19
N LEU A 43 3.94 2.43 5.91
CA LEU A 43 2.66 2.59 6.60
C LEU A 43 2.74 3.63 7.72
N LYS A 44 3.92 3.98 8.24
CA LYS A 44 4.11 5.13 9.16
C LYS A 44 4.45 6.44 8.46
N GLY A 45 4.52 6.47 7.12
CA GLY A 45 4.92 7.65 6.36
C GLY A 45 6.40 8.03 6.49
N LYS A 46 7.23 7.13 7.03
CA LYS A 46 8.68 7.34 7.21
C LYS A 46 9.48 7.01 5.95
N ARG A 47 8.88 6.27 5.01
CA ARG A 47 9.47 5.90 3.71
C ARG A 47 8.41 5.98 2.64
N LEU A 48 8.84 6.26 1.41
CA LEU A 48 8.00 6.20 0.22
C LEU A 48 8.09 4.81 -0.41
N LEU A 49 7.01 4.39 -1.07
CA LEU A 49 7.06 3.25 -1.98
C LEU A 49 7.73 3.68 -3.28
N SER A 50 8.51 2.79 -3.90
CA SER A 50 8.85 2.98 -5.31
C SER A 50 7.60 2.78 -6.18
N MET A 51 7.63 3.28 -7.41
CA MET A 51 6.55 3.04 -8.38
C MET A 51 6.35 1.54 -8.63
N GLU A 52 7.44 0.78 -8.82
CA GLU A 52 7.37 -0.67 -9.00
C GLU A 52 6.67 -1.39 -7.82
N LYS A 53 6.98 -1.01 -6.58
CA LYS A 53 6.32 -1.57 -5.40
C LYS A 53 4.88 -1.13 -5.27
N THR A 54 4.56 0.09 -5.72
CA THR A 54 3.19 0.60 -5.81
C THR A 54 2.36 -0.26 -6.76
N ASP A 55 2.87 -0.52 -7.96
CA ASP A 55 2.21 -1.36 -8.97
C ASP A 55 2.04 -2.80 -8.50
N GLN A 56 3.06 -3.37 -7.85
CA GLN A 56 2.98 -4.73 -7.26
C GLN A 56 1.88 -4.84 -6.20
N ILE A 57 1.70 -3.82 -5.37
CA ILE A 57 0.63 -3.78 -4.37
C ILE A 57 -0.73 -3.71 -5.05
N LEU A 58 -0.91 -2.79 -6.00
CA LEU A 58 -2.16 -2.63 -6.75
C LEU A 58 -2.57 -3.94 -7.42
N HIS A 59 -1.63 -4.59 -8.11
CA HIS A 59 -1.86 -5.88 -8.77
C HIS A 59 -2.29 -6.98 -7.77
N HIS A 60 -1.60 -7.13 -6.63
CA HIS A 60 -1.93 -8.16 -5.64
C HIS A 60 -3.27 -7.93 -4.95
N LEU A 61 -3.64 -6.67 -4.72
CA LEU A 61 -4.92 -6.31 -4.11
C LEU A 61 -6.05 -6.20 -5.13
N ARG A 62 -5.76 -6.42 -6.42
CA ARG A 62 -6.69 -6.25 -7.53
C ARG A 62 -7.36 -4.87 -7.51
N LEU A 63 -6.57 -3.85 -7.20
CA LEU A 63 -6.99 -2.46 -7.20
C LEU A 63 -6.63 -1.82 -8.53
N ASP A 64 -7.59 -1.09 -9.09
CA ASP A 64 -7.40 -0.16 -10.19
C ASP A 64 -7.09 1.24 -9.62
N LEU A 65 -6.46 2.11 -10.43
CA LEU A 65 -6.23 3.50 -10.01
C LEU A 65 -7.53 4.23 -9.68
N ARG A 66 -8.64 3.85 -10.32
CA ARG A 66 -10.00 4.34 -10.05
C ARG A 66 -10.43 4.12 -8.60
N ASP A 67 -10.02 3.01 -7.98
CA ASP A 67 -10.30 2.71 -6.57
C ASP A 67 -9.57 3.65 -5.60
N LEU A 68 -8.61 4.43 -6.10
CA LEU A 68 -7.87 5.44 -5.35
C LEU A 68 -8.31 6.88 -5.69
N LEU A 69 -9.39 7.06 -6.45
CA LEU A 69 -9.82 8.41 -6.87
C LEU A 69 -10.85 9.04 -5.94
N ASP A 70 -11.53 8.22 -5.16
CA ASP A 70 -12.48 8.66 -4.13
C ASP A 70 -11.74 9.30 -2.93
#